data_AF-D3VFY5-F1
#
_entry.id   AF-D3VFY5-F1
#
_cell.length_a   1.000
_cell.length_b   1.000
_cell.length_c   1.000
_cell.angle_alpha   90.00
_cell.angle_beta   90.00
_cell.angle_gamma   90.00
#
_symmetry.space_group_name_H-M   'P 1'
#
loop_
_entity.id
_entity.type
_entity.pdbx_description
1 polymer ?
#
loop_
_entity_poly.entity_id
_entity_poly.type
_entity_poly.pdbx_seq_one_letter_code
_entity_poly.pdbx_strand_id
1 'polypeptide(L)'
;MQTPKRDTLSIRIKPETRNLIDKAAAIQGKNRTDFVLEAAQRMAEETLLEQAIMTASPEAYAKFLDRLDMPPQPNKQLRETMQMETPWGKEL
;
A
#
# COMPACT_ATOMS: atom_id res chain seq x y z
N MET A 1 -19.73 -18.08 12.33
CA MET A 1 -18.72 -17.85 11.27
C MET A 1 -19.32 -16.85 10.30
N GLN A 2 -18.81 -15.61 10.24
CA GLN A 2 -19.33 -14.61 9.30
C GLN A 2 -18.79 -14.91 7.90
N THR A 3 -19.68 -15.14 6.94
CA THR A 3 -19.35 -15.31 5.53
C THR A 3 -18.77 -13.99 5.00
N PRO A 4 -17.62 -13.99 4.29
CA PRO A 4 -17.06 -12.77 3.74
C PRO A 4 -18.06 -12.15 2.76
N LYS A 5 -18.50 -10.93 3.08
CA LYS A 5 -19.42 -10.16 2.23
C LYS A 5 -18.70 -9.83 0.93
N ARG A 6 -19.27 -10.28 -0.18
CA ARG A 6 -18.75 -9.99 -1.53
C ARG A 6 -19.36 -8.67 -2.01
N ASP A 7 -18.51 -7.73 -2.38
CA ASP A 7 -18.94 -6.47 -3.01
C ASP A 7 -18.83 -6.58 -4.53
N THR A 8 -19.74 -5.90 -5.24
CA THR A 8 -19.77 -5.91 -6.71
C THR A 8 -19.04 -4.70 -7.28
N LEU A 9 -18.11 -4.92 -8.20
CA LEU A 9 -17.41 -3.86 -8.93
C LEU A 9 -18.04 -3.66 -10.31
N SER A 10 -18.71 -2.52 -10.52
CA SER A 10 -19.32 -2.15 -11.80
C SER A 10 -18.50 -1.04 -12.47
N ILE A 11 -17.94 -1.30 -13.66
CA ILE A 11 -17.08 -0.37 -14.38
C ILE A 11 -17.64 -0.15 -15.78
N ARG A 12 -17.73 1.12 -16.18
CA ARG A 12 -18.05 1.51 -17.57
C ARG A 12 -16.75 1.66 -18.35
N ILE A 13 -16.65 0.96 -19.47
CA ILE A 13 -15.48 1.01 -20.37
C ILE A 13 -15.93 1.18 -21.82
N LYS A 14 -15.06 1.76 -22.64
CA LYS A 14 -15.31 1.86 -24.08
C LYS A 14 -15.19 0.48 -24.75
N PRO A 15 -15.88 0.25 -25.89
CA PRO A 15 -15.83 -1.03 -26.59
C PRO A 15 -14.41 -1.47 -26.99
N GLU A 16 -13.54 -0.52 -27.34
CA GLU A 16 -12.17 -0.80 -27.78
C GLU A 16 -11.34 -1.37 -26.61
N THR A 17 -11.46 -0.75 -25.43
CA THR A 17 -10.81 -1.24 -24.20
C THR A 17 -11.33 -2.61 -23.81
N ARG A 18 -12.65 -2.84 -23.92
CA ARG A 18 -13.25 -4.15 -23.66
C ARG A 18 -12.67 -5.23 -24.58
N ASN A 19 -12.59 -4.95 -25.88
CA ASN A 19 -12.05 -5.89 -26.87
C ASN A 19 -10.57 -6.20 -26.63
N LEU A 20 -9.79 -5.21 -26.20
CA LEU A 20 -8.39 -5.40 -25.84
C LEU A 20 -8.25 -6.35 -24.63
N ILE A 21 -9.04 -6.11 -23.59
CA ILE A 21 -9.05 -6.95 -22.38
C ILE A 21 -9.49 -8.39 -22.72
N ASP A 22 -10.56 -8.54 -23.51
CA ASP A 22 -11.07 -9.87 -23.89
C ASP A 22 -10.00 -10.69 -24.64
N LYS A 23 -9.23 -10.05 -25.54
CA LYS A 23 -8.10 -10.69 -26.23
C LYS A 23 -6.98 -11.10 -25.26
N ALA A 24 -6.61 -10.21 -24.34
CA ALA A 24 -5.56 -10.51 -23.36
C ALA A 24 -5.96 -11.64 -22.40
N ALA A 25 -7.21 -11.64 -21.94
CA ALA A 25 -7.77 -12.70 -21.12
C ALA A 25 -7.77 -14.04 -21.87
N ALA A 26 -8.18 -14.06 -23.14
CA ALA A 26 -8.18 -15.25 -23.99
C ALA A 26 -6.77 -15.84 -24.17
N ILE A 27 -5.75 -15.00 -24.38
CA ILE A 27 -4.34 -15.44 -24.48
C ILE A 27 -3.88 -16.14 -23.18
N GLN A 28 -4.35 -15.67 -22.03
CA GLN A 28 -4.03 -16.29 -20.73
C GLN A 28 -4.97 -17.44 -20.34
N GLY A 29 -5.96 -17.78 -21.17
CA GLY A 29 -6.95 -18.82 -20.86
C GLY A 29 -7.90 -18.45 -19.72
N LYS A 30 -8.10 -17.16 -19.45
CA LYS A 30 -8.93 -16.64 -18.36
C LYS A 30 -10.20 -15.98 -18.89
N ASN A 31 -11.23 -15.90 -18.05
CA ASN A 31 -12.37 -15.04 -18.36
C ASN A 31 -12.01 -13.56 -18.09
N ARG A 32 -12.79 -12.64 -18.67
CA ARG A 32 -12.55 -11.20 -18.52
C ARG A 32 -12.54 -10.74 -17.06
N THR A 33 -13.48 -11.22 -16.25
CA THR A 33 -13.63 -10.78 -14.86
C THR A 33 -12.41 -11.16 -14.03
N ASP A 34 -11.94 -12.40 -14.15
CA ASP A 34 -10.77 -12.91 -13.45
C ASP A 34 -9.51 -12.15 -13.90
N PHE A 35 -9.35 -11.95 -15.22
CA PHE A 35 -8.24 -11.18 -15.75
C PHE A 35 -8.19 -9.74 -15.20
N VAL A 36 -9.33 -9.05 -15.19
CA VAL A 36 -9.41 -7.66 -14.69
C VAL A 36 -9.17 -7.62 -13.18
N LEU A 37 -9.73 -8.56 -12.42
CA LEU A 37 -9.57 -8.60 -10.97
C LEU A 37 -8.12 -8.86 -10.57
N GLU A 38 -7.48 -9.85 -11.18
CA GLU A 38 -6.07 -10.14 -10.91
C GLU A 38 -5.15 -8.98 -11.31
N ALA A 39 -5.39 -8.37 -12.48
CA ALA A 39 -4.61 -7.21 -12.91
C ALA A 39 -4.76 -6.03 -11.95
N ALA A 40 -5.99 -5.75 -11.49
CA ALA A 40 -6.25 -4.69 -10.52
C ALA A 40 -5.59 -4.98 -9.16
N GLN A 41 -5.68 -6.22 -8.68
CA GLN A 41 -5.04 -6.63 -7.43
C GLN A 41 -3.52 -6.47 -7.51
N ARG A 42 -2.90 -6.99 -8.57
CA ARG A 42 -1.45 -6.89 -8.78
C ARG A 42 -1.00 -5.43 -8.83
N MET A 43 -1.69 -4.59 -9.59
CA MET A 43 -1.36 -3.16 -9.67
C MET A 43 -1.50 -2.46 -8.32
N ALA A 44 -2.52 -2.81 -7.53
CA ALA A 44 -2.70 -2.25 -6.19
C ALA A 44 -1.57 -2.66 -5.25
N GLU A 45 -1.17 -3.94 -5.26
CA GLU A 45 -0.04 -4.45 -4.48
C GLU A 45 1.28 -3.78 -4.87
N GLU A 46 1.57 -3.69 -6.17
CA GLU A 46 2.77 -2.99 -6.69
C GLU A 46 2.78 -1.51 -6.26
N THR A 47 1.64 -0.81 -6.38
CA THR A 47 1.53 0.60 -5.97
C THR A 47 1.75 0.80 -4.47
N LEU A 48 1.22 -0.10 -3.63
CA LEU A 48 1.43 -0.03 -2.17
C LEU A 48 2.88 -0.32 -1.79
N LEU A 49 3.53 -1.24 -2.50
CA LEU A 49 4.95 -1.54 -2.30
C LEU A 49 5.85 -0.36 -2.69
N GLU A 50 5.55 0.33 -3.80
CA GLU A 50 6.27 1.54 -4.20
C GLU A 50 6.22 2.63 -3.11
N GLN A 51 5.10 2.76 -2.40
CA GLN A 51 4.97 3.71 -1.29
C GLN A 51 5.72 3.27 -0.02
N ALA A 52 5.83 1.96 0.22
CA ALA A 52 6.46 1.42 1.43
C ALA A 52 8.00 1.42 1.37
N ILE A 53 8.60 1.54 0.17
CA ILE A 53 10.05 1.51 0.00
C ILE A 53 10.60 2.95 0.00
N MET A 54 11.05 3.40 1.16
CA MET A 54 11.89 4.59 1.26
C MET A 54 13.29 4.27 0.74
N THR A 55 13.61 4.75 -0.46
CA THR A 55 14.96 4.61 -1.01
C THR A 55 15.88 5.64 -0.37
N ALA A 56 16.97 5.16 0.24
CA ALA A 56 18.04 5.99 0.78
C ALA A 56 19.30 5.80 -0.08
N SER A 57 20.06 6.87 -0.29
CA SER A 57 21.42 6.73 -0.85
C SER A 57 22.27 5.88 0.11
N PRO A 58 23.32 5.18 -0.37
CA PRO A 58 24.20 4.42 0.50
C PRO A 58 24.76 5.25 1.67
N GLU A 59 25.05 6.53 1.44
CA GLU A 59 25.53 7.46 2.45
C GLU A 59 24.44 7.81 3.48
N ALA A 60 23.21 8.05 3.04
CA ALA A 60 22.08 8.31 3.94
C ALA A 60 21.73 7.06 4.77
N TYR A 61 21.83 5.87 4.17
CA TYR A 61 21.62 4.60 4.84
C TYR A 61 22.67 4.35 5.93
N ALA A 62 23.96 4.56 5.64
CA ALA A 62 25.03 4.45 6.64
C ALA A 62 24.82 5.42 7.82
N LYS A 63 24.52 6.69 7.53
CA LYS A 63 24.20 7.70 8.57
C LYS A 63 22.96 7.32 9.39
N PHE A 64 21.97 6.70 8.76
CA PHE A 64 20.77 6.22 9.45
C PHE A 64 21.10 5.08 10.41
N LEU A 65 21.88 4.09 9.98
CA LEU A 65 22.33 2.99 10.83
C LEU A 65 23.15 3.49 12.02
N ASP A 66 24.13 4.38 11.78
CA ASP A 66 24.93 4.99 12.85
C ASP A 66 24.04 5.67 13.90
N ARG A 67 22.96 6.32 13.48
CA ARG A 67 22.00 6.96 14.39
C ARG A 67 21.07 5.98 15.09
N LEU A 68 20.76 4.85 14.46
CA LEU A 68 19.91 3.80 15.04
C LEU A 68 20.63 3.05 16.16
N ASP A 69 21.94 2.83 16.01
CA ASP A 69 22.78 2.16 17.01
C ASP A 69 23.12 3.05 18.22
N MET A 70 22.92 4.38 18.10
CA MET A 70 23.11 5.31 19.21
C MET A 70 21.96 5.22 20.23
N PRO A 71 22.25 5.33 21.53
CA PRO A 71 21.20 5.42 22.54
C PRO A 71 20.31 6.63 22.27
N PRO A 72 18.98 6.50 22.46
CA PRO A 72 18.06 7.59 22.20
C PRO A 72 18.39 8.79 23.12
N GLN A 73 18.60 9.96 22.51
CA GLN A 73 18.81 11.21 23.23
C GLN A 73 17.59 12.12 23.04
N PRO A 74 16.49 11.91 23.79
CA PRO A 74 15.28 12.68 23.60
C PRO A 74 15.51 14.13 24.00
N ASN A 75 15.27 15.04 23.04
CA ASN A 75 15.37 16.47 23.30
C ASN A 75 14.21 16.96 24.20
N LYS A 76 14.32 18.19 24.70
CA LYS A 76 13.31 18.77 25.61
C LYS A 76 11.91 18.77 24.99
N GLN A 77 11.79 19.16 23.72
CA GLN A 77 10.52 19.22 23.00
C GLN A 77 9.87 17.83 22.85
N LEU A 78 10.65 16.80 22.49
CA LEU A 78 10.16 15.42 22.37
C LEU A 78 9.65 14.90 23.71
N ARG A 79 10.35 15.20 24.81
CA ARG A 79 9.88 14.83 26.16
C ARG A 79 8.58 15.51 26.53
N GLU A 80 8.46 16.80 26.22
CA GLU A 80 7.21 17.55 26.42
C GLU A 80 6.08 16.95 25.58
N THR A 81 6.29 16.69 24.29
CA THR A 81 5.29 16.08 23.40
C THR A 81 4.84 14.69 23.85
N MET A 82 5.77 13.82 24.29
CA MET A 82 5.44 12.48 24.78
C MET A 82 4.66 12.48 26.10
N GLN A 83 4.67 13.59 26.84
CA GLN A 83 3.96 13.76 28.11
C GLN A 83 2.62 14.52 27.96
N MET A 84 2.36 15.09 26.78
CA MET A 84 1.09 15.76 26.50
C MET A 84 -0.02 14.72 26.35
N GLU A 85 -1.19 15.02 26.92
CA GLU A 85 -2.40 14.22 26.64
C GLU A 85 -2.68 14.27 25.14
N THR A 86 -2.69 13.08 24.53
CA THR A 86 -2.99 12.96 23.10
C THR A 86 -4.42 13.42 22.84
N PRO A 87 -4.65 14.31 21.85
CA PRO A 87 -5.96 14.90 21.61
C PRO A 87 -7.04 13.91 21.11
N TRP A 88 -6.66 12.67 20.82
CA TRP A 88 -7.59 11.60 20.39
C TRP A 88 -8.02 10.64 21.51
N GLY A 89 -7.62 10.86 22.77
CA GLY A 89 -8.18 10.17 23.94
C GLY A 89 -7.81 8.69 24.11
N LYS A 90 -7.84 8.20 25.36
CA LYS A 90 -7.76 6.77 25.70
C LYS A 90 -9.11 6.09 25.41
N GLU A 91 -9.38 5.76 24.16
CA GLU A 91 -10.42 4.77 23.83
C GLU A 91 -9.86 3.74 22.84
N LEU A 92 -9.10 2.79 23.41
CA LEU A 92 -9.00 1.41 22.95
C LEU A 92 -9.19 0.51 24.18
#